data_AF-A0A7X8N9T4-F1
#
_entry.id   AF-A0A7X8N9T4-F1
#
_cell.length_a   1.000
_cell.length_b   1.000
_cell.length_c   1.000
_cell.angle_alpha   90.00
_cell.angle_beta   90.00
_cell.angle_gamma   90.00
#
_symmetry.space_group_name_H-M   'P 1'
#
loop_
_entity.id
_entity.type
_entity.pdbx_description
1 polymer ?
#
loop_
_entity_poly.entity_id
_entity_poly.type
_entity_poly.pdbx_seq_one_letter_code
_entity_poly.pdbx_strand_id
1 'polypeptide(L)'
;MKTPILNSVLLKNKMLLIAFAILSITLISCDDDDNNTTPTAVEISEDEAAEAISMAVTPDTGGMVEQSMEAIYIVEGNVDTSGKSTDSQKSYDYECGQEYTSTYIRSNDSGNFTYNVNYIWSWMLTCDEEGNPSEFNFQLDGTGSYTSPRMSSSDTNAATINITSLDEAQSVYILNQEYTREGTQESFVRNQNSFTSSINLKTSNLEVLKANHNITSGTITASFTGESSNGNTYNFSGEIVFTGNQTATLTMGSGNTYNLAW
;
A
#
# COMPACT_ATOMS: atom_id res chain seq x y z
N MET A 1 -38.02 -63.65 -22.93
CA MET A 1 -37.86 -65.09 -22.63
C MET A 1 -37.56 -65.79 -23.95
N LYS A 2 -36.43 -66.52 -24.04
CA LYS A 2 -35.98 -67.37 -25.18
C LYS A 2 -35.70 -66.68 -26.55
N THR A 3 -34.41 -66.69 -26.91
CA THR A 3 -33.80 -66.91 -28.24
C THR A 3 -34.23 -68.29 -28.83
N PRO A 4 -33.82 -68.81 -30.02
CA PRO A 4 -32.70 -68.48 -30.95
C PRO A 4 -33.21 -68.13 -32.39
N ILE A 5 -32.55 -68.28 -33.56
CA ILE A 5 -31.36 -69.02 -34.05
C ILE A 5 -30.66 -68.23 -35.18
N LEU A 6 -29.36 -68.46 -35.41
CA LEU A 6 -28.62 -68.07 -36.62
C LEU A 6 -29.09 -68.84 -37.86
N ASN A 7 -28.77 -68.33 -39.06
CA ASN A 7 -28.50 -69.21 -40.19
C ASN A 7 -27.20 -68.82 -40.92
N SER A 8 -26.64 -69.78 -41.66
CA SER A 8 -25.20 -69.93 -41.91
C SER A 8 -24.79 -69.76 -43.39
N VAL A 9 -23.51 -70.06 -43.66
CA VAL A 9 -22.82 -70.29 -44.96
C VAL A 9 -21.99 -69.08 -45.44
N LEU A 10 -20.64 -69.04 -45.34
CA LEU A 10 -19.52 -69.89 -45.81
C LEU A 10 -19.03 -69.62 -47.25
N LEU A 11 -17.69 -69.42 -47.33
CA LEU A 11 -16.72 -69.73 -48.42
C LEU A 11 -16.24 -68.64 -49.40
N LYS A 12 -14.95 -68.29 -49.19
CA LYS A 12 -13.85 -68.13 -50.19
C LYS A 12 -13.90 -66.97 -51.21
N ASN A 13 -12.93 -66.05 -51.10
CA ASN A 13 -11.71 -66.17 -51.92
C ASN A 13 -10.53 -65.25 -51.53
N LYS A 14 -9.32 -65.79 -51.73
CA LYS A 14 -8.03 -65.18 -52.18
C LYS A 14 -7.45 -63.89 -51.56
N MET A 15 -6.16 -64.04 -51.23
CA MET A 15 -5.04 -63.10 -51.41
C MET A 15 -5.03 -61.76 -50.66
N LEU A 16 -4.13 -61.72 -49.66
CA LEU A 16 -2.95 -60.85 -49.66
C LEU A 16 -3.18 -59.33 -49.78
N LEU A 17 -3.20 -58.65 -48.63
CA LEU A 17 -2.32 -57.49 -48.41
C LEU A 17 -2.15 -57.21 -46.91
N ILE A 18 -0.91 -56.93 -46.51
CA ILE A 18 -0.52 -56.61 -45.13
C ILE A 18 -0.55 -55.09 -44.96
N ALA A 19 -1.30 -54.62 -43.96
CA ALA A 19 -1.20 -53.25 -43.46
C ALA A 19 -1.59 -53.24 -41.97
N PHE A 20 -0.65 -53.64 -41.10
CA PHE A 20 -0.79 -53.46 -39.65
C PHE A 20 -0.53 -51.99 -39.32
N ALA A 21 -1.59 -51.22 -39.08
CA ALA A 21 -1.48 -49.89 -38.47
C ALA A 21 -1.21 -50.07 -36.97
N ILE A 22 0.06 -50.23 -36.59
CA ILE A 22 0.49 -50.14 -35.19
C ILE A 22 0.41 -48.66 -34.82
N LEU A 23 -0.61 -48.29 -34.05
CA LEU A 23 -0.75 -46.96 -33.46
C LEU A 23 0.27 -46.82 -32.32
N SER A 24 1.49 -46.42 -32.67
CA SER A 24 2.52 -46.07 -31.70
C SER A 24 2.13 -44.78 -30.98
N ILE A 25 1.47 -44.92 -29.83
CA ILE A 25 1.28 -43.83 -28.87
C ILE A 25 2.65 -43.51 -28.29
N THR A 26 3.36 -42.57 -28.92
CA THR A 26 4.55 -41.94 -28.33
C THR A 26 4.08 -40.99 -27.25
N LEU A 27 4.12 -41.44 -25.99
CA LEU A 27 4.14 -40.54 -24.86
C LEU A 27 5.43 -39.73 -24.95
N ILE A 28 5.32 -38.49 -25.44
CA ILE A 28 6.40 -37.51 -25.33
C ILE A 28 6.37 -37.04 -23.87
N SER A 29 7.12 -37.76 -23.03
CA SER A 29 7.60 -37.24 -21.76
C SER A 29 8.74 -36.29 -22.10
N CYS A 30 8.46 -34.99 -22.18
CA CYS A 30 9.50 -33.99 -22.01
C CYS A 30 9.82 -33.93 -20.52
N ASP A 31 10.82 -34.70 -20.10
CA ASP A 31 11.70 -34.23 -19.03
C ASP A 31 12.46 -33.04 -19.61
N ASP A 32 12.04 -31.84 -19.25
CA ASP A 32 12.88 -30.63 -19.38
C ASP A 32 13.75 -30.52 -18.12
N ASP A 33 14.60 -31.53 -17.92
CA ASP A 33 15.81 -31.38 -17.10
C ASP A 33 16.82 -30.52 -17.90
N ASP A 34 17.59 -29.70 -17.18
CA ASP A 34 18.53 -28.71 -17.71
C ASP A 34 17.91 -27.56 -18.54
N ASN A 35 17.18 -26.70 -17.84
CA ASN A 35 17.68 -25.34 -17.78
C ASN A 35 18.04 -24.99 -16.33
N ASN A 36 19.33 -25.14 -16.00
CA ASN A 36 19.92 -24.54 -14.80
C ASN A 36 20.07 -23.03 -14.99
N THR A 37 18.95 -22.36 -15.29
CA THR A 37 18.79 -20.95 -14.99
C THR A 37 18.83 -20.83 -13.48
N THR A 38 20.00 -20.45 -12.95
CA THR A 38 20.08 -19.68 -11.71
C THR A 38 18.89 -18.71 -11.72
N PRO A 39 17.99 -18.70 -10.71
CA PRO A 39 16.80 -17.87 -10.75
C PRO A 39 17.20 -16.46 -11.15
N THR A 40 16.70 -15.99 -12.30
CA THR A 40 17.06 -14.67 -12.83
C THR A 40 16.87 -13.69 -11.71
N ALA A 41 17.93 -13.02 -11.28
CA ALA A 41 17.92 -12.27 -10.03
C ALA A 41 16.72 -11.32 -10.05
N VAL A 42 15.86 -11.46 -9.03
CA VAL A 42 14.60 -10.71 -8.90
C VAL A 42 14.97 -9.29 -8.50
N GLU A 43 15.46 -8.53 -9.47
CA GLU A 43 15.90 -7.15 -9.27
C GLU A 43 14.67 -6.27 -9.06
N ILE A 44 14.58 -5.71 -7.85
CA ILE A 44 13.60 -4.68 -7.52
C ILE A 44 13.98 -3.43 -8.31
N SER A 45 13.15 -3.07 -9.29
CA SER A 45 13.42 -1.91 -10.14
C SER A 45 12.97 -0.60 -9.50
N GLU A 46 13.55 0.53 -9.93
CA GLU A 46 13.20 1.85 -9.38
C GLU A 46 11.70 2.17 -9.51
N ASP A 47 11.03 1.75 -10.59
CA ASP A 47 9.59 1.97 -10.77
C ASP A 47 8.74 1.17 -9.76
N GLU A 48 9.24 0.03 -9.27
CA GLU A 48 8.57 -0.76 -8.24
C GLU A 48 8.76 -0.10 -6.87
N ALA A 49 9.96 0.41 -6.58
CA ALA A 49 10.20 1.24 -5.40
C ALA A 49 9.40 2.56 -5.44
N ALA A 50 9.29 3.21 -6.60
CA ALA A 50 8.52 4.44 -6.79
C ALA A 50 7.01 4.21 -6.63
N GLU A 51 6.49 3.08 -7.13
CA GLU A 51 5.10 2.68 -6.88
C GLU A 51 4.86 2.41 -5.40
N ALA A 52 5.75 1.65 -4.73
CA ALA A 52 5.63 1.35 -3.30
C ALA A 52 5.68 2.63 -2.43
N ILE A 53 6.59 3.56 -2.73
CA ILE A 53 6.65 4.89 -2.11
C ILE A 53 5.35 5.67 -2.36
N SER A 54 4.81 5.63 -3.58
CA SER A 54 3.55 6.31 -3.91
C SER A 54 2.38 5.73 -3.11
N MET A 55 2.28 4.41 -2.99
CA MET A 55 1.26 3.73 -2.18
C MET A 55 1.45 3.96 -0.67
N ALA A 56 2.66 4.28 -0.19
CA ALA A 56 2.91 4.69 1.19
C ALA A 56 2.47 6.14 1.49
N VAL A 57 2.27 6.98 0.46
CA VAL A 57 1.83 8.38 0.60
C VAL A 57 0.32 8.53 0.43
N THR A 58 -0.24 7.92 -0.62
CA THR A 58 -1.62 8.12 -1.09
C THR A 58 -2.68 7.76 -0.03
N PRO A 59 -3.77 8.52 0.12
CA PRO A 59 -4.81 8.22 1.11
C PRO A 59 -5.64 6.96 0.78
N ASP A 60 -5.85 6.64 -0.49
CA ASP A 60 -6.58 5.44 -0.96
C ASP A 60 -5.99 4.10 -0.51
N THR A 61 -4.79 4.10 0.07
CA THR A 61 -4.05 2.96 0.62
C THR A 61 -3.75 3.12 2.11
N GLY A 62 -4.48 4.01 2.79
CA GLY A 62 -4.24 4.36 4.20
C GLY A 62 -2.85 4.94 4.46
N GLY A 63 -2.22 5.52 3.44
CA GLY A 63 -0.87 6.07 3.48
C GLY A 63 -0.72 7.32 4.34
N MET A 64 0.48 7.88 4.34
CA MET A 64 0.90 9.04 5.12
C MET A 64 -0.13 10.18 5.11
N VAL A 65 -0.69 10.53 3.95
CA VAL A 65 -1.64 11.64 3.80
C VAL A 65 -2.95 11.38 4.55
N GLU A 66 -3.52 10.17 4.49
CA GLU A 66 -4.74 9.85 5.26
C GLU A 66 -4.48 9.99 6.76
N GLN A 67 -3.32 9.52 7.24
CA GLN A 67 -2.98 9.62 8.66
C GLN A 67 -2.72 11.07 9.11
N SER A 68 -2.17 11.92 8.22
CA SER A 68 -2.09 13.37 8.45
C SER A 68 -3.49 13.99 8.60
N MET A 69 -4.47 13.59 7.77
CA MET A 69 -5.83 14.13 7.82
C MET A 69 -6.59 13.64 9.04
N GLU A 70 -6.50 12.35 9.39
CA GLU A 70 -7.11 11.79 10.60
C GLU A 70 -6.58 12.45 11.88
N ALA A 71 -5.27 12.71 11.96
CA ALA A 71 -4.69 13.48 13.07
C ALA A 71 -5.21 14.92 13.14
N ILE A 72 -5.48 15.57 12.00
CA ILE A 72 -6.13 16.88 11.94
C ILE A 72 -7.60 16.79 12.40
N TYR A 73 -8.37 15.80 11.94
CA TYR A 73 -9.76 15.66 12.40
C TYR A 73 -9.85 15.43 13.92
N ILE A 74 -8.88 14.75 14.53
CA ILE A 74 -8.78 14.65 15.99
C ILE A 74 -8.43 16.01 16.61
N VAL A 75 -7.47 16.78 16.07
CA VAL A 75 -7.13 18.14 16.59
C VAL A 75 -8.19 19.21 16.29
N GLU A 76 -9.24 18.89 15.54
CA GLU A 76 -10.46 19.69 15.43
C GLU A 76 -11.59 19.17 16.35
N GLY A 77 -11.49 17.90 16.78
CA GLY A 77 -12.55 17.20 17.50
C GLY A 77 -13.75 16.83 16.62
N ASN A 78 -13.45 16.44 15.38
CA ASN A 78 -14.42 15.99 14.39
C ASN A 78 -14.57 14.44 14.36
N VAL A 79 -14.03 13.74 15.38
CA VAL A 79 -13.92 12.27 15.42
C VAL A 79 -14.40 11.71 16.76
N ASP A 80 -15.51 10.96 16.77
CA ASP A 80 -15.74 9.96 17.82
C ASP A 80 -14.83 8.73 17.57
N THR A 81 -14.43 8.09 18.66
CA THR A 81 -13.70 6.81 18.78
C THR A 81 -14.21 5.66 17.91
N SER A 82 -15.38 5.79 17.27
CA SER A 82 -15.93 4.86 16.29
C SER A 82 -15.66 5.20 14.81
N GLY A 83 -14.84 6.21 14.52
CA GLY A 83 -14.54 6.68 13.15
C GLY A 83 -15.71 7.40 12.50
N LYS A 84 -16.56 8.05 13.31
CA LYS A 84 -17.70 8.84 12.83
C LYS A 84 -17.65 10.26 13.38
N SER A 85 -17.85 11.22 12.49
CA SER A 85 -18.15 12.60 12.88
C SER A 85 -19.43 12.64 13.70
N THR A 86 -19.32 13.20 14.90
CA THR A 86 -20.45 13.64 15.72
C THR A 86 -20.14 15.06 16.19
N ASP A 87 -21.10 15.99 16.04
CA ASP A 87 -20.99 17.45 16.25
C ASP A 87 -20.64 17.91 17.71
N SER A 88 -20.02 17.06 18.53
CA SER A 88 -20.16 17.12 19.99
C SER A 88 -18.87 17.09 20.82
N GLN A 89 -17.67 17.00 20.26
CA GLN A 89 -16.45 16.92 21.08
C GLN A 89 -15.21 17.57 20.44
N LYS A 90 -15.09 18.90 20.57
CA LYS A 90 -14.00 19.69 19.95
C LYS A 90 -12.66 19.41 20.62
N SER A 91 -11.55 19.72 19.96
CA SER A 91 -10.20 19.56 20.55
C SER A 91 -9.94 20.37 21.83
N TYR A 92 -10.73 21.40 22.10
CA TYR A 92 -10.77 22.12 23.38
C TYR A 92 -11.27 21.26 24.56
N ASP A 93 -11.80 20.05 24.31
CA ASP A 93 -12.19 19.09 25.34
C ASP A 93 -11.04 18.16 25.77
N TYR A 94 -9.86 18.22 25.11
CA TYR A 94 -8.66 17.51 25.54
C TYR A 94 -7.91 18.31 26.61
N GLU A 95 -7.59 17.68 27.73
CA GLU A 95 -6.79 18.28 28.79
C GLU A 95 -5.31 18.37 28.37
N CYS A 96 -4.73 19.57 28.49
CA CYS A 96 -3.33 19.82 28.18
C CYS A 96 -2.40 18.87 28.97
N GLY A 97 -1.51 18.18 28.27
CA GLY A 97 -0.55 17.24 28.85
C GLY A 97 -1.12 15.88 29.27
N GLN A 98 -2.38 15.57 28.96
CA GLN A 98 -2.93 14.21 29.09
C GLN A 98 -2.73 13.43 27.77
N GLU A 99 -2.28 12.17 27.89
CA GLU A 99 -2.23 11.25 26.76
C GLU A 99 -3.55 10.50 26.63
N TYR A 100 -4.09 10.49 25.42
CA TYR A 100 -5.29 9.78 25.01
C TYR A 100 -4.91 8.63 24.06
N THR A 101 -5.70 7.56 24.06
CA THR A 101 -5.50 6.42 23.15
C THR A 101 -6.82 5.94 22.58
N SER A 102 -6.78 5.40 21.35
CA SER A 102 -7.91 4.74 20.70
C SER A 102 -7.44 3.62 19.77
N THR A 103 -8.37 2.75 19.39
CA THR A 103 -8.17 1.78 18.31
C THR A 103 -8.92 2.23 17.08
N TYR A 104 -8.22 2.35 15.95
CA TYR A 104 -8.79 2.68 14.66
C TYR A 104 -8.79 1.46 13.76
N ILE A 105 -9.99 0.98 13.42
CA ILE A 105 -10.20 -0.12 12.48
C ILE A 105 -11.04 0.41 11.34
N ARG A 106 -10.46 0.47 10.14
CA ARG A 106 -11.15 0.94 8.93
C ARG A 106 -10.83 0.01 7.77
N SER A 107 -11.80 -0.12 6.87
CA SER A 107 -11.61 -0.80 5.60
C SER A 107 -12.33 -0.04 4.52
N ASN A 108 -11.70 0.09 3.36
CA ASN A 108 -12.29 0.67 2.17
C ASN A 108 -12.28 -0.35 1.03
N ASP A 109 -13.30 -0.28 0.18
CA ASP A 109 -13.45 -1.03 -1.06
C ASP A 109 -14.08 -0.07 -2.08
N SER A 110 -13.23 0.67 -2.79
CA SER A 110 -13.65 1.75 -3.68
C SER A 110 -12.95 1.67 -5.04
N GLY A 111 -13.71 1.24 -6.05
CA GLY A 111 -13.24 1.20 -7.43
C GLY A 111 -12.16 0.13 -7.63
N ASN A 112 -10.91 0.56 -7.81
CA ASN A 112 -9.76 -0.35 -7.99
C ASN A 112 -8.83 -0.38 -6.77
N PHE A 113 -9.21 0.27 -5.67
CA PHE A 113 -8.43 0.31 -4.44
C PHE A 113 -9.21 -0.35 -3.30
N THR A 114 -8.54 -1.23 -2.59
CA THR A 114 -8.99 -1.74 -1.29
C THR A 114 -7.92 -1.49 -0.25
N TYR A 115 -8.34 -1.24 1.00
CA TYR A 115 -7.44 -1.31 2.15
C TYR A 115 -8.17 -1.83 3.38
N ASN A 116 -7.39 -2.39 4.30
CA ASN A 116 -7.80 -2.70 5.66
C ASN A 116 -6.71 -2.23 6.61
N VAL A 117 -7.08 -1.57 7.70
CA VAL A 117 -6.15 -1.11 8.74
C VAL A 117 -6.70 -1.41 10.13
N ASN A 118 -5.77 -1.74 11.03
CA ASN A 118 -5.99 -1.91 12.46
C ASN A 118 -4.83 -1.24 13.18
N TYR A 119 -5.07 -0.02 13.63
CA TYR A 119 -4.08 0.84 14.26
C TYR A 119 -4.45 1.14 15.72
N ILE A 120 -3.43 1.26 16.55
CA ILE A 120 -3.50 1.95 17.83
C ILE A 120 -3.06 3.38 17.55
N TRP A 121 -3.87 4.35 17.98
CA TRP A 121 -3.53 5.76 17.96
C TRP A 121 -3.30 6.23 19.39
N SER A 122 -2.26 7.03 19.62
CA SER A 122 -2.14 7.86 20.82
C SER A 122 -1.96 9.32 20.45
N TRP A 123 -2.45 10.23 21.30
CA TRP A 123 -2.26 11.65 21.09
C TRP A 123 -2.24 12.44 22.39
N MET A 124 -1.59 13.60 22.34
CA MET A 124 -1.48 14.52 23.46
C MET A 124 -1.50 15.96 22.94
N LEU A 125 -2.36 16.79 23.53
CA LEU A 125 -2.38 18.22 23.31
C LEU A 125 -1.43 18.91 24.31
N THR A 126 -0.54 19.75 23.81
CA THR A 126 0.30 20.65 24.60
C THR A 126 -0.24 22.07 24.47
N CYS A 127 -0.17 22.83 25.56
CA CYS A 127 -0.65 24.19 25.66
C CYS A 127 0.46 25.13 26.12
N ASP A 128 0.32 26.43 25.84
CA ASP A 128 1.25 27.47 26.30
C ASP A 128 1.05 27.86 27.78
N GLU A 129 1.80 28.86 28.27
CA GLU A 129 1.70 29.36 29.65
C GLU A 129 0.35 30.03 29.97
N GLU A 130 -0.40 30.45 28.95
CA GLU A 130 -1.73 31.06 29.07
C GLU A 130 -2.87 30.02 28.99
N GLY A 131 -2.54 28.77 28.62
CA GLY A 131 -3.46 27.65 28.48
C GLY A 131 -4.02 27.46 27.06
N ASN A 132 -3.48 28.15 26.05
CA ASN A 132 -3.92 28.00 24.67
C ASN A 132 -3.25 26.79 24.00
N PRO A 133 -3.95 26.02 23.14
CA PRO A 133 -3.37 24.96 22.30
C PRO A 133 -2.17 25.44 21.48
N SER A 134 -0.99 24.85 21.71
CA SER A 134 0.26 25.22 21.02
C SER A 134 0.75 24.15 20.05
N GLU A 135 0.64 22.87 20.45
CA GLU A 135 1.21 21.73 19.74
C GLU A 135 0.36 20.47 20.00
N PHE A 136 0.13 19.66 18.97
CA PHE A 136 -0.58 18.39 19.09
C PHE A 136 0.29 17.27 18.54
N ASN A 137 0.63 16.32 19.41
CA ASN A 137 1.40 15.14 19.04
C ASN A 137 0.46 13.96 18.85
N PHE A 138 0.61 13.27 17.73
CA PHE A 138 -0.14 12.06 17.38
C PHE A 138 0.84 10.96 16.99
N GLN A 139 0.58 9.75 17.46
CA GLN A 139 1.33 8.54 17.14
C GLN A 139 0.38 7.46 16.65
N LEU A 140 0.89 6.63 15.74
CA LEU A 140 0.21 5.50 15.15
C LEU A 140 1.14 4.30 15.18
N ASP A 141 0.61 3.15 15.56
CA ASP A 141 1.26 1.84 15.41
C ASP A 141 0.23 0.79 15.04
N GLY A 142 0.52 -0.08 14.07
CA GLY A 142 -0.31 -1.26 13.83
C GLY A 142 -0.13 -1.89 12.46
N THR A 143 -1.16 -2.60 11.99
CA THR A 143 -1.12 -3.37 10.74
C THR A 143 -2.04 -2.78 9.69
N GLY A 144 -1.62 -2.81 8.43
CA GLY A 144 -2.44 -2.47 7.28
C GLY A 144 -2.25 -3.48 6.15
N SER A 145 -3.19 -3.50 5.21
CA SER A 145 -3.03 -4.14 3.91
C SER A 145 -3.77 -3.32 2.87
N TYR A 146 -3.30 -3.38 1.62
CA TYR A 146 -3.96 -2.70 0.51
C TYR A 146 -3.83 -3.49 -0.79
N THR A 147 -4.69 -3.19 -1.75
CA THR A 147 -4.57 -3.66 -3.14
C THR A 147 -4.94 -2.51 -4.07
N SER A 148 -4.07 -2.23 -5.03
CA SER A 148 -4.24 -1.24 -6.10
C SER A 148 -4.09 -1.91 -7.47
N PRO A 149 -4.33 -1.20 -8.59
CA PRO A 149 -4.07 -1.73 -9.93
C PRO A 149 -2.60 -2.11 -10.21
N ARG A 150 -1.66 -1.61 -9.40
CA ARG A 150 -0.21 -1.69 -9.66
C ARG A 150 0.57 -2.38 -8.54
N MET A 151 0.02 -2.48 -7.33
CA MET A 151 0.69 -3.10 -6.19
C MET A 151 -0.32 -3.57 -5.15
N SER A 152 -0.02 -4.64 -4.43
CA SER A 152 -0.73 -5.00 -3.20
C SER A 152 0.25 -5.30 -2.08
N SER A 153 -0.18 -5.12 -0.83
CA SER A 153 0.69 -5.28 0.33
C SER A 153 -0.01 -5.78 1.58
N SER A 154 0.81 -6.33 2.49
CA SER A 154 0.50 -6.56 3.90
C SER A 154 1.65 -5.99 4.72
N ASP A 155 1.36 -5.00 5.54
CA ASP A 155 2.33 -4.12 6.20
C ASP A 155 2.09 -3.97 7.71
N THR A 156 3.15 -3.73 8.45
CA THR A 156 3.13 -2.93 9.69
C THR A 156 3.41 -1.47 9.35
N ASN A 157 2.70 -0.55 10.00
CA ASN A 157 2.84 0.89 9.81
C ASN A 157 3.06 1.55 11.18
N ALA A 158 3.93 2.56 11.22
CA ALA A 158 4.06 3.45 12.37
C ALA A 158 4.15 4.91 11.91
N ALA A 159 3.73 5.85 12.76
CA ALA A 159 3.84 7.27 12.48
C ALA A 159 4.08 8.09 13.75
N THR A 160 4.79 9.21 13.60
CA THR A 160 4.78 10.31 14.56
C THR A 160 4.45 11.58 13.79
N ILE A 161 3.38 12.26 14.20
CA ILE A 161 2.86 13.48 13.57
C ILE A 161 2.81 14.57 14.63
N ASN A 162 3.45 15.69 14.35
CA ASN A 162 3.51 16.86 15.20
C ASN A 162 2.82 18.01 14.47
N ILE A 163 1.68 18.47 15.01
CA ILE A 163 0.85 19.53 14.42
C ILE A 163 1.01 20.80 15.25
N THR A 164 1.34 21.90 14.58
CA THR A 164 1.45 23.23 15.18
C THR A 164 0.60 24.26 14.41
N SER A 165 0.65 25.52 14.83
CA SER A 165 -0.24 26.59 14.31
C SER A 165 -1.71 26.33 14.59
N LEU A 166 -2.03 25.82 15.79
CA LEU A 166 -3.39 25.43 16.18
C LEU A 166 -4.36 26.62 16.33
N ASP A 167 -3.84 27.82 16.66
CA ASP A 167 -4.58 29.09 16.81
C ASP A 167 -5.52 29.42 15.63
N GLU A 168 -6.76 29.87 15.93
CA GLU A 168 -7.81 30.15 14.93
C GLU A 168 -7.47 31.26 13.92
N ALA A 169 -6.53 32.16 14.24
CA ALA A 169 -6.08 33.21 13.32
C ALA A 169 -5.11 32.68 12.24
N GLN A 170 -4.57 31.47 12.39
CA GLN A 170 -3.74 30.82 11.38
C GLN A 170 -4.60 30.12 10.32
N SER A 171 -4.34 30.39 9.05
CA SER A 171 -5.05 29.76 7.92
C SER A 171 -4.63 28.32 7.62
N VAL A 172 -3.51 27.87 8.19
CA VAL A 172 -2.91 26.54 7.98
C VAL A 172 -2.54 25.87 9.30
N TYR A 173 -2.56 24.54 9.29
CA TYR A 173 -1.77 23.71 10.18
C TYR A 173 -0.37 23.51 9.59
N ILE A 174 0.64 23.40 10.46
CA ILE A 174 2.01 23.07 10.07
C ILE A 174 2.37 21.71 10.68
N LEU A 175 2.63 20.73 9.83
CA LEU A 175 2.90 19.33 10.19
C LEU A 175 4.39 19.02 10.03
N ASN A 176 4.97 18.42 11.08
CA ASN A 176 6.24 17.69 10.99
C ASN A 176 5.93 16.22 11.22
N GLN A 177 6.34 15.34 10.32
CA GLN A 177 5.92 13.93 10.37
C GLN A 177 7.03 12.99 9.92
N GLU A 178 7.09 11.85 10.60
CA GLU A 178 7.81 10.66 10.15
C GLU A 178 6.81 9.50 10.09
N TYR A 179 6.85 8.72 9.01
CA TYR A 179 5.95 7.60 8.75
C TYR A 179 6.78 6.43 8.21
N THR A 180 6.60 5.25 8.80
CA THR A 180 7.21 4.01 8.33
C THR A 180 6.14 3.02 7.88
N ARG A 181 6.44 2.30 6.80
CA ARG A 181 5.66 1.17 6.29
C ARG A 181 6.61 0.04 5.97
N GLU A 182 6.45 -1.08 6.67
CA GLU A 182 7.29 -2.27 6.53
C GLU A 182 6.43 -3.50 6.26
N GLY A 183 6.74 -4.27 5.22
CA GLY A 183 5.87 -5.38 4.81
C GLY A 183 6.30 -6.10 3.55
N THR A 184 5.37 -6.87 2.98
CA THR A 184 5.53 -7.62 1.72
C THR A 184 4.75 -6.95 0.60
N GLN A 185 5.44 -6.54 -0.47
CA GLN A 185 4.82 -6.02 -1.69
C GLN A 185 4.72 -7.11 -2.76
N GLU A 186 3.55 -7.23 -3.36
CA GLU A 186 3.34 -7.92 -4.64
C GLU A 186 3.17 -6.85 -5.73
N SER A 187 4.15 -6.73 -6.61
CA SER A 187 4.16 -5.79 -7.72
C SER A 187 3.31 -6.30 -8.88
N PHE A 188 2.51 -5.42 -9.48
CA PHE A 188 1.93 -5.61 -10.82
C PHE A 188 2.60 -4.70 -11.86
N VAL A 189 3.76 -4.12 -11.51
CA VAL A 189 4.58 -3.25 -12.37
C VAL A 189 5.73 -4.07 -12.97
N ARG A 190 5.98 -3.89 -14.27
CA ARG A 190 7.12 -4.48 -15.00
C ARG A 190 7.28 -5.99 -14.80
N ASN A 191 8.22 -6.38 -13.94
CA ASN A 191 8.65 -7.76 -13.69
C ASN A 191 7.67 -8.51 -12.79
N GLN A 192 6.76 -7.79 -12.12
CA GLN A 192 5.76 -8.33 -11.20
C GLN A 192 6.41 -9.10 -10.03
N ASN A 193 7.43 -8.47 -9.44
CA ASN A 193 8.21 -9.06 -8.37
C ASN A 193 7.44 -9.12 -7.05
N SER A 194 7.68 -10.19 -6.28
CA SER A 194 7.38 -10.25 -4.84
C SER A 194 8.64 -9.90 -4.05
N PHE A 195 8.54 -8.98 -3.11
CA PHE A 195 9.66 -8.51 -2.28
C PHE A 195 9.18 -8.00 -0.91
N THR A 196 10.05 -8.00 0.10
CA THR A 196 9.80 -7.21 1.32
C THR A 196 10.33 -5.80 1.14
N SER A 197 9.74 -4.83 1.84
CA SER A 197 10.16 -3.43 1.82
C SER A 197 10.06 -2.80 3.20
N SER A 198 11.02 -1.95 3.55
CA SER A 198 10.91 -0.92 4.58
C SER A 198 10.96 0.45 3.90
N ILE A 199 9.92 1.25 4.10
CA ILE A 199 9.74 2.59 3.55
C ILE A 199 9.70 3.56 4.72
N ASN A 200 10.55 4.59 4.71
CA ASN A 200 10.48 5.72 5.63
C ASN A 200 10.20 7.00 4.83
N LEU A 201 9.20 7.74 5.28
CA LEU A 201 8.77 9.02 4.73
C LEU A 201 8.92 10.08 5.82
N LYS A 202 9.58 11.18 5.52
CA LYS A 202 9.81 12.26 6.49
C LYS A 202 9.56 13.63 5.88
N THR A 203 8.84 14.49 6.60
CA THR A 203 8.60 15.88 6.23
C THR A 203 8.80 16.83 7.40
N SER A 204 9.14 18.07 7.08
CA SER A 204 9.17 19.18 8.01
C SER A 204 8.47 20.38 7.39
N ASN A 205 7.55 20.99 8.11
CA ASN A 205 6.71 22.10 7.66
C ASN A 205 5.82 21.77 6.43
N LEU A 206 5.12 20.64 6.47
CA LEU A 206 4.01 20.36 5.56
C LEU A 206 2.82 21.28 5.92
N GLU A 207 2.37 22.10 4.98
CA GLU A 207 1.27 23.06 5.21
C GLU A 207 -0.07 22.48 4.76
N VAL A 208 -1.07 22.51 5.65
CA VAL A 208 -2.44 22.05 5.37
C VAL A 208 -3.45 23.15 5.68
N LEU A 209 -4.30 23.51 4.72
CA LEU A 209 -5.32 24.55 4.92
C LEU A 209 -6.39 24.12 5.93
N LYS A 210 -6.68 24.94 6.95
CA LYS A 210 -7.79 24.70 7.89
C LYS A 210 -9.17 24.77 7.23
N ALA A 211 -9.27 25.46 6.09
CA ALA A 211 -10.54 25.73 5.43
C ALA A 211 -11.11 24.53 4.64
N ASN A 212 -10.25 23.58 4.23
CA ASN A 212 -10.63 22.46 3.36
C ASN A 212 -9.66 21.26 3.42
N HIS A 213 -8.73 21.24 4.36
CA HIS A 213 -7.73 20.18 4.59
C HIS A 213 -6.82 19.85 3.40
N ASN A 214 -6.77 20.72 2.38
CA ASN A 214 -5.83 20.55 1.28
C ASN A 214 -4.40 20.86 1.72
N ILE A 215 -3.48 19.95 1.43
CA ILE A 215 -2.04 20.21 1.49
C ILE A 215 -1.69 21.27 0.44
N THR A 216 -1.11 22.40 0.88
CA THR A 216 -0.74 23.52 -0.01
C THR A 216 0.72 23.56 -0.37
N SER A 217 1.60 23.15 0.54
CA SER A 217 3.04 23.11 0.31
C SER A 217 3.72 22.11 1.24
N GLY A 218 4.95 21.75 0.91
CA GLY A 218 5.79 20.85 1.70
C GLY A 218 6.55 19.86 0.84
N THR A 219 7.53 19.22 1.46
CA THR A 219 8.41 18.23 0.83
C THR A 219 8.55 17.02 1.74
N ILE A 220 8.38 15.82 1.20
CA ILE A 220 8.68 14.55 1.88
C ILE A 220 9.98 13.99 1.28
N THR A 221 10.97 13.71 2.12
CA THR A 221 12.08 12.82 1.77
C THR A 221 11.65 11.38 1.97
N ALA A 222 11.81 10.55 0.95
CA ALA A 222 11.49 9.13 0.99
C ALA A 222 12.77 8.28 0.87
N SER A 223 12.87 7.25 1.72
CA SER A 223 13.86 6.18 1.57
C SER A 223 13.15 4.82 1.54
N PHE A 224 13.60 3.96 0.63
CA PHE A 224 13.11 2.60 0.43
C PHE A 224 14.29 1.63 0.53
N THR A 225 14.11 0.58 1.34
CA THR A 225 14.99 -0.59 1.39
C THR A 225 14.14 -1.82 1.07
N GLY A 226 14.44 -2.52 -0.01
CA GLY A 226 13.72 -3.73 -0.42
C GLY A 226 14.61 -4.97 -0.41
N GLU A 227 14.09 -6.10 0.04
CA GLU A 227 14.77 -7.40 -0.06
C GLU A 227 13.98 -8.30 -1.01
N SER A 228 14.64 -8.72 -2.08
CA SER A 228 14.07 -9.63 -3.07
C SER A 228 14.11 -11.09 -2.61
N SER A 229 13.33 -11.96 -3.26
CA SER A 229 13.21 -13.38 -2.90
C SER A 229 14.51 -14.21 -2.92
N ASN A 230 15.62 -13.67 -3.43
CA ASN A 230 16.95 -14.29 -3.39
C ASN A 230 17.87 -13.75 -2.27
N GLY A 231 17.37 -12.84 -1.42
CA GLY A 231 18.12 -12.20 -0.33
C GLY A 231 18.95 -10.97 -0.73
N ASN A 232 18.90 -10.52 -1.99
CA ASN A 232 19.54 -9.28 -2.40
C ASN A 232 18.74 -8.07 -1.89
N THR A 233 19.45 -7.13 -1.24
CA THR A 233 18.90 -5.84 -0.80
C THR A 233 19.11 -4.75 -1.85
N TYR A 234 18.07 -3.99 -2.13
CA TYR A 234 18.03 -2.84 -3.05
C TYR A 234 17.63 -1.59 -2.27
N ASN A 235 18.30 -0.47 -2.52
CA ASN A 235 18.06 0.79 -1.81
C ASN A 235 17.75 1.90 -2.81
N PHE A 236 16.65 2.61 -2.58
CA PHE A 236 16.22 3.74 -3.40
C PHE A 236 15.87 4.93 -2.49
N SER A 237 15.92 6.13 -3.05
CA SER A 237 15.46 7.34 -2.39
C SER A 237 14.81 8.28 -3.39
N GLY A 238 13.97 9.17 -2.88
CA GLY A 238 13.31 10.19 -3.68
C GLY A 238 12.80 11.35 -2.82
N GLU A 239 12.36 12.39 -3.50
CA GLU A 239 11.75 13.57 -2.91
C GLU A 239 10.37 13.79 -3.51
N ILE A 240 9.36 14.00 -2.66
CA ILE A 240 7.97 14.24 -3.07
C ILE A 240 7.63 15.68 -2.74
N VAL A 241 7.33 16.48 -3.75
CA VAL A 241 6.96 17.89 -3.61
C VAL A 241 5.46 18.04 -3.86
N PHE A 242 4.73 18.61 -2.90
CA PHE A 242 3.30 18.88 -3.07
C PHE A 242 3.09 20.11 -3.96
N THR A 243 2.20 19.98 -4.94
CA THR A 243 1.89 21.02 -5.94
C THR A 243 0.51 21.67 -5.72
N GLY A 244 -0.11 21.42 -4.57
CA GLY A 244 -1.47 21.84 -4.24
C GLY A 244 -2.54 21.01 -4.97
N ASN A 245 -3.82 21.33 -4.75
CA ASN A 245 -4.97 20.65 -5.36
C ASN A 245 -4.90 19.10 -5.28
N GLN A 246 -4.45 18.56 -4.15
CA GLN A 246 -4.29 17.11 -3.93
C GLN A 246 -3.33 16.43 -4.93
N THR A 247 -2.31 17.16 -5.41
CA THR A 247 -1.27 16.62 -6.31
C THR A 247 0.13 16.77 -5.73
N ALA A 248 1.02 15.86 -6.12
CA ALA A 248 2.43 15.92 -5.80
C ALA A 248 3.28 15.28 -6.91
N THR A 249 4.58 15.58 -6.93
CA THR A 249 5.54 14.91 -7.82
C THR A 249 6.65 14.26 -7.00
N LEU A 250 6.76 12.93 -7.11
CA LEU A 250 7.91 12.14 -6.65
C LEU A 250 9.03 12.23 -7.69
N THR A 251 10.22 12.64 -7.27
CA THR A 251 11.46 12.57 -8.06
C THR A 251 12.40 11.56 -7.41
N MET A 252 12.71 10.47 -8.11
CA MET A 252 13.64 9.44 -7.63
C MET A 252 15.10 9.87 -7.83
N GLY A 253 16.03 9.21 -7.14
CA GLY A 253 17.48 9.51 -7.21
C GLY A 253 18.10 9.44 -8.61
N SER A 254 17.49 8.75 -9.57
CA SER A 254 17.87 8.76 -11.00
C SER A 254 17.52 10.06 -11.75
N GLY A 255 16.60 10.87 -11.19
CA GLY A 255 15.93 11.97 -11.88
C GLY A 255 14.60 11.60 -12.55
N ASN A 256 14.17 10.33 -12.49
CA ASN A 256 12.83 9.93 -12.97
C ASN A 256 11.73 10.54 -12.09
N THR A 257 10.65 11.02 -12.73
CA THR A 257 9.53 11.69 -12.05
C THR A 257 8.22 10.92 -12.20
N TYR A 258 7.43 10.90 -11.12
CA TYR A 258 6.15 10.24 -11.01
C TYR A 258 5.15 11.24 -10.42
N ASN A 259 3.97 11.36 -11.04
CA ASN A 259 2.92 12.25 -10.55
C ASN A 259 1.94 11.48 -9.67
N LEU A 260 1.66 12.02 -8.49
CA LEU A 260 0.67 11.52 -7.54
C LEU A 260 -0.53 12.47 -7.55
N ALA A 261 -1.73 11.91 -7.48
CA ALA A 261 -2.99 12.64 -7.37
C ALA A 261 -4.02 11.80 -6.62
N TRP A 262 -4.89 12.46 -5.85
CA TRP A 262 -6.04 11.89 -5.14
C TRP A 262 -7.20 12.90 -5.11
#